data_AF-A0A3B9T334-F1
#
_entry.id   AF-A0A3B9T334-F1
#
_cell.length_a   1.000
_cell.length_b   1.000
_cell.length_c   1.000
_cell.angle_alpha   90.00
_cell.angle_beta   90.00
_cell.angle_gamma   90.00
#
_symmetry.space_group_name_H-M   'P 1'
#
loop_
_entity.id
_entity.type
_entity.pdbx_description
1 polymer ?
#
loop_
_entity_poly.entity_id
_entity_poly.type
_entity_poly.pdbx_seq_one_letter_code
_entity_poly.pdbx_strand_id
1 'polypeptide(L)'
;MITAFHEDLIALLRILHPEDVCASGYSAADLAAAESACNAHFPAALKTVYETVGKDNILAEGFYAPSEIRVLHEPRTYRFKPCGEYVGYAFADHNGIQYAYYPFRRRDSDYKCYEKLERIFEKPHESFAHISDKRRTPDYSGFLDYFADIVMDKMKYIITFTGKKAVQDYVTICQGFGAAEFKTYLPETSCGGPIRHMMHCAEKGLLIRFDDNSSPKLQIGSDSAAVIAEISRSVKTKRIRDNGKKVIDPKYYFQGPLPEGFAERLALIYTLYFGKPAAGAEIPAQLTAVLPESLALFYQIMGQKPSFFAAPYKITPCNLLDTSGAYADFAVEEQGVCAYQIDLKSGDVYYKSDASFEKVPMSLDAFLLYLSALQAAGVMPAQAFLAKDDAFKPFFGCMPVGDQEIYINPKRRIIAFAYGEKILAAARNAQALQKLEEQCGLAPEYI
;
A
#
# COMPACT_ATOMS: atom_id res chain seq x y z
N MET A 1 -8.21 8.63 -13.03
CA MET A 1 -8.58 7.87 -11.81
C MET A 1 -9.86 8.44 -11.20
N ILE A 2 -9.91 9.73 -10.88
CA ILE A 2 -11.13 10.41 -10.38
C ILE A 2 -12.31 10.22 -11.36
N THR A 3 -12.11 10.40 -12.66
CA THR A 3 -13.18 10.28 -13.69
C THR A 3 -13.79 8.88 -13.81
N ALA A 4 -13.01 7.81 -13.61
CA ALA A 4 -13.49 6.43 -13.74
C ALA A 4 -14.40 6.02 -12.58
N PHE A 5 -14.03 6.37 -11.35
CA PHE A 5 -14.88 6.17 -10.17
C PHE A 5 -16.23 6.89 -10.28
N HIS A 6 -16.27 8.05 -10.96
CA HIS A 6 -17.52 8.78 -11.20
C HIS A 6 -18.45 8.04 -12.14
N GLU A 7 -17.94 7.55 -13.26
CA GLU A 7 -18.75 6.80 -14.23
C GLU A 7 -19.27 5.51 -13.60
N ASP A 8 -18.46 4.83 -12.79
CA ASP A 8 -18.83 3.61 -12.06
C ASP A 8 -19.90 3.88 -10.98
N LEU A 9 -19.75 4.94 -10.18
CA LEU A 9 -20.73 5.30 -9.15
C LEU A 9 -22.06 5.72 -9.78
N ILE A 10 -22.03 6.50 -10.87
CA ILE A 10 -23.23 6.92 -11.59
C ILE A 10 -23.90 5.73 -12.29
N ALA A 11 -23.12 4.83 -12.89
CA ALA A 11 -23.63 3.60 -13.48
C ALA A 11 -24.29 2.71 -12.41
N LEU A 12 -23.65 2.55 -11.25
CA LEU A 12 -24.20 1.79 -10.12
C LEU A 12 -25.50 2.41 -9.60
N LEU A 13 -25.56 3.73 -9.44
CA LEU A 13 -26.76 4.44 -9.00
C LEU A 13 -27.90 4.33 -10.01
N ARG A 14 -27.60 4.38 -11.32
CA ARG A 14 -28.59 4.17 -12.39
C ARG A 14 -29.14 2.74 -12.40
N ILE A 15 -28.32 1.76 -12.02
CA ILE A 15 -28.72 0.35 -11.94
C ILE A 15 -29.58 0.10 -10.69
N LEU A 16 -29.16 0.62 -9.54
CA LEU A 16 -29.80 0.34 -8.25
C LEU A 16 -31.05 1.19 -7.99
N HIS A 17 -31.05 2.44 -8.49
CA HIS A 17 -32.06 3.45 -8.18
C HIS A 17 -32.38 4.33 -9.41
N PRO A 18 -32.88 3.75 -10.53
CA PRO A 18 -33.09 4.47 -11.79
C PRO A 18 -34.06 5.65 -11.67
N GLU A 19 -35.05 5.54 -10.78
CA GLU A 19 -36.06 6.57 -10.47
C GLU A 19 -35.44 7.79 -9.77
N ASP A 20 -34.30 7.60 -9.08
CA ASP A 20 -33.73 8.58 -8.16
C ASP A 20 -32.54 9.36 -8.75
N VAL A 21 -32.08 8.99 -9.96
CA VAL A 21 -30.92 9.61 -10.65
C VAL A 21 -31.32 10.84 -11.47
N CYS A 22 -32.59 11.23 -11.51
CA CYS A 22 -33.04 12.38 -12.30
C CYS A 22 -34.18 13.13 -11.60
N ALA A 23 -33.86 14.15 -10.80
CA ALA A 23 -34.85 15.19 -10.52
C ALA A 23 -34.24 16.59 -10.30
N SER A 24 -33.20 16.76 -9.48
CA SER A 24 -32.50 18.05 -9.35
C SER A 24 -31.32 17.97 -8.38
N GLY A 25 -30.09 17.86 -8.89
CA GLY A 25 -28.87 18.06 -8.10
C GLY A 25 -28.74 19.47 -7.54
N TYR A 26 -27.72 19.69 -6.72
CA TYR A 26 -27.30 21.04 -6.35
C TYR A 26 -26.67 21.72 -7.55
N SER A 27 -27.05 22.97 -7.82
CA SER A 27 -26.45 23.74 -8.91
C SER A 27 -25.01 24.15 -8.56
N ALA A 28 -24.19 24.46 -9.57
CA ALA A 28 -22.87 25.04 -9.36
C ALA A 28 -22.93 26.32 -8.50
N ALA A 29 -24.03 27.08 -8.58
CA ALA A 29 -24.25 28.25 -7.73
C ALA A 29 -24.53 27.87 -6.26
N ASP A 30 -25.30 26.80 -6.01
CA ASP A 30 -25.53 26.28 -4.65
C ASP A 30 -24.22 25.80 -4.01
N LEU A 31 -23.39 25.11 -4.81
CA LEU A 31 -22.08 24.64 -4.37
C LEU A 31 -21.11 25.78 -4.14
N ALA A 32 -21.03 26.76 -5.05
CA ALA A 32 -20.20 27.94 -4.88
C ALA A 32 -20.64 28.79 -3.67
N ALA A 33 -21.96 28.88 -3.43
CA ALA A 33 -22.49 29.56 -2.25
C ALA A 33 -22.13 28.80 -0.95
N ALA A 34 -22.17 27.46 -0.96
CA ALA A 34 -21.74 26.64 0.17
C ALA A 34 -20.23 26.74 0.42
N GLU A 35 -19.41 26.65 -0.64
CA GLU A 35 -17.96 26.88 -0.60
C GLU A 35 -17.62 28.27 -0.04
N SER A 36 -18.32 29.30 -0.51
CA SER A 36 -18.18 30.67 0.00
C SER A 36 -18.63 30.80 1.46
N ALA A 37 -19.70 30.11 1.86
CA ALA A 37 -20.20 30.13 3.23
C ALA A 37 -19.28 29.42 4.22
N CYS A 38 -18.49 28.44 3.76
CA CYS A 38 -17.51 27.72 4.57
C CYS A 38 -16.05 28.17 4.32
N ASN A 39 -15.83 29.14 3.43
CA ASN A 39 -14.51 29.61 3.02
C ASN A 39 -13.53 28.48 2.62
N ALA A 40 -14.02 27.46 1.90
CA ALA A 40 -13.18 26.40 1.37
C ALA A 40 -13.68 25.89 0.02
N HIS A 41 -12.79 25.25 -0.72
CA HIS A 41 -13.13 24.60 -1.97
C HIS A 41 -13.47 23.12 -1.74
N PHE A 42 -14.64 22.70 -2.23
CA PHE A 42 -15.02 21.30 -2.24
C PHE A 42 -14.22 20.56 -3.32
N PRO A 43 -13.73 19.33 -3.02
CA PRO A 43 -13.12 18.48 -4.03
C PRO A 43 -14.07 18.25 -5.21
N ALA A 44 -13.53 18.18 -6.44
CA ALA A 44 -14.32 17.97 -7.65
C ALA A 44 -15.22 16.72 -7.57
N ALA A 45 -14.75 15.68 -6.88
CA ALA A 45 -15.54 14.46 -6.69
C ALA A 45 -16.79 14.68 -5.83
N LEU A 46 -16.65 15.45 -4.75
CA LEU A 46 -17.76 15.79 -3.87
C LEU A 46 -18.79 16.68 -4.59
N LYS A 47 -18.32 17.66 -5.38
CA LYS A 47 -19.18 18.51 -6.21
C LYS A 47 -20.02 17.70 -7.18
N THR A 48 -19.38 16.76 -7.89
CA THR A 48 -20.04 15.88 -8.86
C THR A 48 -21.10 15.01 -8.17
N VAL A 49 -20.81 14.47 -6.98
CA VAL A 49 -21.81 13.73 -6.20
C VAL A 49 -23.02 14.60 -5.86
N TYR A 50 -22.82 15.84 -5.41
CA TYR A 50 -23.93 16.76 -5.10
C TYR A 50 -24.71 17.24 -6.34
N GLU A 51 -24.04 17.38 -7.47
CA GLU A 51 -24.66 17.72 -8.75
C GLU A 51 -25.49 16.55 -9.30
N THR A 52 -25.15 15.31 -8.92
CA THR A 52 -25.76 14.09 -9.47
C THR A 52 -26.82 13.48 -8.55
N VAL A 53 -26.57 13.45 -7.24
CA VAL A 53 -27.49 12.90 -6.23
C VAL A 53 -28.41 14.03 -5.78
N GLY A 54 -29.64 14.04 -6.30
CA GLY A 54 -30.59 15.15 -6.16
C GLY A 54 -30.90 15.61 -4.73
N LYS A 55 -31.43 16.83 -4.61
CA LYS A 55 -31.89 17.47 -3.34
C LYS A 55 -32.95 16.66 -2.59
N ASP A 56 -33.78 15.90 -3.33
CA ASP A 56 -34.99 15.23 -2.83
C ASP A 56 -34.93 13.69 -2.89
N ASN A 57 -33.72 13.12 -2.94
CA ASN A 57 -33.52 11.67 -3.06
C ASN A 57 -33.50 10.98 -1.68
N ILE A 58 -33.90 9.70 -1.58
CA ILE A 58 -33.69 8.84 -0.38
C ILE A 58 -32.22 8.81 0.07
N LEU A 59 -31.28 8.93 -0.87
CA LEU A 59 -29.86 9.09 -0.58
C LEU A 59 -29.52 10.47 0.02
N ALA A 60 -30.33 11.50 -0.19
CA ALA A 60 -30.17 12.81 0.44
C ALA A 60 -30.47 12.77 1.95
N GLU A 61 -31.24 11.80 2.46
CA GLU A 61 -31.25 11.53 3.91
C GLU A 61 -29.86 11.07 4.42
N GLY A 62 -29.07 10.51 3.50
CA GLY A 62 -27.67 10.13 3.64
C GLY A 62 -26.66 11.28 3.40
N PHE A 63 -27.04 12.41 2.79
CA PHE A 63 -26.09 13.49 2.49
C PHE A 63 -26.59 14.81 3.06
N TYR A 64 -25.78 15.46 3.91
CA TYR A 64 -26.06 16.82 4.32
C TYR A 64 -26.15 17.72 3.09
N ALA A 65 -27.05 18.70 3.10
CA ALA A 65 -27.04 19.72 2.06
C ALA A 65 -25.65 20.40 2.05
N PRO A 66 -25.11 20.81 0.89
CA PRO A 66 -23.86 21.57 0.81
C PRO A 66 -23.83 22.76 1.77
N SER A 67 -24.97 23.45 1.94
CA SER A 67 -25.16 24.57 2.87
C SER A 67 -25.04 24.18 4.36
N GLU A 68 -25.05 22.90 4.70
CA GLU A 68 -24.86 22.38 6.06
C GLU A 68 -23.41 21.94 6.32
N ILE A 69 -22.56 21.86 5.28
CA ILE A 69 -21.13 21.59 5.43
C ILE A 69 -20.48 22.79 6.13
N ARG A 70 -19.63 22.49 7.11
CA ARG A 70 -18.82 23.50 7.79
C ARG A 70 -17.36 23.09 7.68
N VAL A 71 -16.52 24.03 7.27
CA VAL A 71 -15.07 23.89 7.39
C VAL A 71 -14.72 24.43 8.77
N LEU A 72 -13.92 23.67 9.50
CA LEU A 72 -13.42 24.05 10.82
C LEU A 72 -12.36 25.16 10.66
N HIS A 73 -12.78 26.36 10.26
CA HIS A 73 -11.89 27.52 10.11
C HIS A 73 -12.10 28.61 11.17
N GLU A 74 -13.15 28.51 11.99
CA GLU A 74 -13.30 29.37 13.15
C GLU A 74 -13.23 28.54 14.42
N PRO A 75 -12.40 28.92 15.41
CA PRO A 75 -12.53 28.45 16.78
C PRO A 75 -13.78 29.09 17.39
N ARG A 76 -14.96 28.85 16.79
CA ARG A 76 -16.20 28.99 17.53
C ARG A 76 -16.11 27.91 18.57
N THR A 77 -16.03 28.33 19.82
CA THR A 77 -16.30 27.53 21.00
C THR A 77 -17.66 26.84 20.82
N TYR A 78 -17.68 25.72 20.12
CA TYR A 78 -18.76 24.77 20.22
C TYR A 78 -18.71 24.31 21.65
N ARG A 79 -19.70 24.76 22.44
CA ARG A 79 -19.96 24.26 23.79
C ARG A 79 -20.41 22.79 23.68
N PHE A 80 -19.53 21.92 23.24
CA PHE A 80 -19.44 20.61 23.85
C PHE A 80 -19.11 20.87 25.32
N LYS A 81 -19.80 20.18 26.24
CA LYS A 81 -19.51 20.26 27.67
C LYS A 81 -17.99 20.15 27.90
N PRO A 82 -17.45 20.79 28.96
CA PRO A 82 -16.04 21.19 29.09
C PRO A 82 -15.09 20.01 29.25
N CYS A 83 -14.87 19.26 28.17
CA CYS A 83 -13.83 18.25 28.05
C CYS A 83 -12.92 18.61 26.87
N GLY A 84 -12.20 19.74 27.00
CA GLY A 84 -10.97 20.04 26.26
C GLY A 84 -11.07 20.38 24.77
N GLU A 85 -10.25 21.34 24.33
CA GLU A 85 -9.94 21.61 22.92
C GLU A 85 -9.21 20.41 22.30
N TYR A 86 -9.85 19.51 21.54
CA TYR A 86 -9.19 18.25 21.15
C TYR A 86 -7.85 18.41 20.40
N VAL A 87 -6.80 17.65 20.82
CA VAL A 87 -5.43 17.65 20.24
C VAL A 87 -5.44 17.57 18.73
N GLY A 88 -6.25 16.65 18.21
CA GLY A 88 -6.37 16.39 16.79
C GLY A 88 -6.65 17.68 16.08
N TYR A 89 -7.76 18.36 16.43
CA TYR A 89 -8.21 19.60 15.80
C TYR A 89 -7.28 20.80 16.00
N ALA A 90 -6.64 20.95 17.16
CA ALA A 90 -5.70 22.06 17.36
C ALA A 90 -4.41 21.87 16.56
N PHE A 91 -3.91 20.62 16.46
CA PHE A 91 -2.70 20.30 15.69
C PHE A 91 -2.96 20.42 14.18
N ALA A 92 -4.04 19.78 13.73
CA ALA A 92 -4.70 19.92 12.46
C ALA A 92 -4.68 21.35 11.88
N ASP A 93 -5.30 22.25 12.63
CA ASP A 93 -5.47 23.66 12.27
C ASP A 93 -4.11 24.38 12.22
N HIS A 94 -3.25 24.14 13.22
CA HIS A 94 -1.90 24.69 13.25
C HIS A 94 -1.05 24.29 12.03
N ASN A 95 -1.26 23.10 11.48
CA ASN A 95 -0.53 22.59 10.33
C ASN A 95 -1.28 22.78 9.00
N GLY A 96 -2.34 23.62 8.99
CA GLY A 96 -3.07 23.98 7.78
C GLY A 96 -3.80 22.81 7.12
N ILE A 97 -4.08 21.74 7.86
CA ILE A 97 -4.84 20.62 7.35
C ILE A 97 -6.31 21.05 7.33
N GLN A 98 -6.98 20.96 6.18
CA GLN A 98 -8.39 21.33 6.05
C GLN A 98 -9.28 20.15 6.45
N TYR A 99 -10.28 20.41 7.30
CA TYR A 99 -11.23 19.39 7.78
C TYR A 99 -12.66 19.81 7.48
N ALA A 100 -13.41 18.90 6.87
CA ALA A 100 -14.86 19.00 6.80
C ALA A 100 -15.46 18.26 7.99
N TYR A 101 -16.33 18.93 8.75
CA TYR A 101 -17.10 18.31 9.82
C TYR A 101 -18.59 18.60 9.63
N TYR A 102 -19.43 17.63 10.00
CA TYR A 102 -20.88 17.75 9.92
C TYR A 102 -21.49 17.93 11.31
N PRO A 103 -22.19 19.05 11.58
CA PRO A 103 -22.87 19.24 12.86
C PRO A 103 -24.02 18.25 13.03
N PHE A 104 -24.05 17.57 14.17
CA PHE A 104 -25.07 16.60 14.56
C PHE A 104 -26.50 17.15 14.45
N ARG A 105 -27.39 16.48 13.69
CA ARG A 105 -28.83 16.50 13.98
C ARG A 105 -29.15 15.38 14.96
N ARG A 106 -29.45 15.73 16.21
CA ARG A 106 -30.15 14.84 17.14
C ARG A 106 -31.53 14.54 16.56
N ARG A 107 -31.70 13.44 15.83
CA ARG A 107 -32.98 12.76 15.63
C ARG A 107 -32.72 11.32 15.20
N ASP A 108 -32.91 10.45 16.18
CA ASP A 108 -33.25 9.02 16.12
C ASP A 108 -32.43 8.10 15.18
N SER A 109 -31.81 7.11 15.83
CA SER A 109 -31.04 5.95 15.34
C SER A 109 -29.52 6.14 15.18
N ASP A 110 -28.79 5.48 16.10
CA ASP A 110 -27.37 5.61 16.42
C ASP A 110 -26.36 5.10 15.35
N TYR A 111 -26.79 4.83 14.11
CA TYR A 111 -25.97 4.07 13.14
C TYR A 111 -25.62 4.82 11.84
N LYS A 112 -26.35 5.89 11.47
CA LYS A 112 -26.13 6.58 10.16
C LYS A 112 -24.95 7.58 10.13
N CYS A 113 -24.27 7.82 11.25
CA CYS A 113 -23.19 8.82 11.33
C CYS A 113 -21.81 8.29 10.88
N TYR A 114 -21.58 6.97 10.91
CA TYR A 114 -20.26 6.39 10.73
C TYR A 114 -19.90 6.14 9.24
N GLU A 115 -20.86 5.73 8.40
CA GLU A 115 -20.68 5.56 6.94
C GLU A 115 -20.30 6.85 6.20
N LYS A 116 -20.56 8.03 6.77
CA LYS A 116 -20.40 9.33 6.09
C LYS A 116 -19.03 9.97 6.28
N LEU A 117 -18.31 9.62 7.35
CA LEU A 117 -16.91 10.04 7.57
C LEU A 117 -15.93 9.22 6.73
N GLU A 118 -16.23 7.93 6.49
CA GLU A 118 -15.45 7.04 5.61
C GLU A 118 -15.29 7.59 4.18
N ARG A 119 -16.26 8.37 3.68
CA ARG A 119 -16.22 8.93 2.32
C ARG A 119 -15.37 10.18 2.15
N ILE A 120 -14.96 10.86 3.23
CA ILE A 120 -14.18 12.11 3.15
C ILE A 120 -12.67 11.86 3.08
N PHE A 121 -12.18 10.78 3.70
CA PHE A 121 -10.75 10.48 3.75
C PHE A 121 -10.41 9.45 2.66
N GLU A 122 -9.48 9.81 1.78
CA GLU A 122 -9.19 9.15 0.48
C GLU A 122 -8.71 7.67 0.54
N LYS A 123 -8.80 6.96 1.67
CA LYS A 123 -8.51 5.52 1.74
C LYS A 123 -9.45 4.77 2.71
N PRO A 124 -10.05 3.65 2.29
CA PRO A 124 -10.75 2.75 3.18
C PRO A 124 -9.70 2.02 4.05
N HIS A 125 -9.63 2.33 5.33
CA HIS A 125 -8.87 1.51 6.28
C HIS A 125 -9.84 0.55 6.98
N GLU A 126 -9.58 -0.75 6.84
CA GLU A 126 -10.33 -1.90 7.39
C GLU A 126 -10.59 -1.84 8.91
N SER A 127 -9.95 -0.92 9.63
CA SER A 127 -10.09 -0.73 11.07
C SER A 127 -11.43 -0.13 11.54
N PHE A 128 -12.28 0.43 10.67
CA PHE A 128 -13.62 0.91 11.07
C PHE A 128 -14.63 -0.23 11.28
N ALA A 129 -14.46 -1.36 10.59
CA ALA A 129 -15.36 -2.51 10.73
C ALA A 129 -15.36 -3.06 12.18
N HIS A 130 -14.27 -2.90 12.93
CA HIS A 130 -14.14 -3.39 14.30
C HIS A 130 -14.67 -2.43 15.39
N ILE A 131 -14.95 -1.17 15.07
CA ILE A 131 -15.61 -0.23 16.02
C ILE A 131 -17.13 -0.43 16.02
N SER A 132 -17.68 -1.07 14.98
CA SER A 132 -19.10 -1.37 14.83
C SER A 132 -19.61 -2.60 15.61
N ASP A 133 -18.75 -3.33 16.34
CA ASP A 133 -19.17 -4.57 16.99
C ASP A 133 -19.96 -4.30 18.29
N LYS A 134 -21.27 -4.12 18.08
CA LYS A 134 -22.43 -4.47 18.92
C LYS A 134 -22.27 -4.31 20.45
N ARG A 135 -23.06 -3.36 20.98
CA ARG A 135 -23.60 -3.24 22.36
C ARG A 135 -22.85 -2.40 23.39
N ARG A 136 -21.85 -1.60 23.04
CA ARG A 136 -21.29 -0.61 23.98
C ARG A 136 -21.33 0.80 23.41
N THR A 137 -21.63 1.76 24.27
CA THR A 137 -21.48 3.20 24.04
C THR A 137 -20.17 3.45 23.30
N PRO A 138 -20.14 4.34 22.28
CA PRO A 138 -18.94 4.56 21.48
C PRO A 138 -17.78 4.95 22.39
N ASP A 139 -16.70 4.17 22.33
CA ASP A 139 -15.49 4.48 23.07
C ASP A 139 -14.83 5.70 22.42
N TYR A 140 -15.04 6.88 23.02
CA TYR A 140 -14.50 8.17 22.59
C TYR A 140 -12.97 8.13 22.34
N SER A 141 -12.26 7.17 22.94
CA SER A 141 -10.84 6.94 22.69
C SER A 141 -10.54 6.54 21.23
N GLY A 142 -11.41 5.74 20.60
CA GLY A 142 -11.20 5.24 19.23
C GLY A 142 -11.24 6.35 18.17
N PHE A 143 -12.09 7.37 18.35
CA PHE A 143 -12.16 8.52 17.44
C PHE A 143 -10.90 9.41 17.54
N LEU A 144 -10.41 9.67 18.75
CA LEU A 144 -9.19 10.46 18.97
C LEU A 144 -7.94 9.76 18.46
N ASP A 145 -7.86 8.44 18.68
CA ASP A 145 -6.77 7.60 18.15
C ASP A 145 -6.72 7.66 16.62
N TYR A 146 -7.88 7.57 15.95
CA TYR A 146 -7.97 7.66 14.50
C TYR A 146 -7.51 9.02 13.95
N PHE A 147 -7.96 10.11 14.56
CA PHE A 147 -7.54 11.44 14.13
C PHE A 147 -6.04 11.66 14.35
N ALA A 148 -5.51 11.18 15.47
CA ALA A 148 -4.08 11.19 15.73
C ALA A 148 -3.31 10.39 14.67
N ASP A 149 -3.84 9.24 14.22
CA ASP A 149 -3.24 8.45 13.15
C ASP A 149 -3.18 9.20 11.81
N ILE A 150 -4.26 9.88 11.41
CA ILE A 150 -4.26 10.74 10.20
C ILE A 150 -3.18 11.82 10.31
N VAL A 151 -3.15 12.54 11.43
CA VAL A 151 -2.22 13.64 11.65
C VAL A 151 -0.78 13.14 11.68
N MET A 152 -0.51 12.05 12.40
CA MET A 152 0.79 11.39 12.43
C MET A 152 1.23 10.96 11.03
N ASP A 153 0.34 10.39 10.21
CA ASP A 153 0.67 9.94 8.86
C ASP A 153 0.98 11.08 7.87
N LYS A 154 0.65 12.33 8.20
CA LYS A 154 1.03 13.51 7.42
C LYS A 154 2.38 14.11 7.84
N MET A 155 2.96 13.66 8.96
CA MET A 155 4.23 14.18 9.46
C MET A 155 5.40 13.79 8.55
N LYS A 156 6.32 14.73 8.36
CA LYS A 156 7.58 14.45 7.65
C LYS A 156 8.47 13.48 8.42
N TYR A 157 8.52 13.57 9.74
CA TYR A 157 9.41 12.76 10.54
C TYR A 157 8.64 12.03 11.63
N ILE A 158 8.84 10.71 11.72
CA ILE A 158 8.19 9.87 12.73
C ILE A 158 9.20 8.93 13.34
N ILE A 159 9.24 8.89 14.67
CA ILE A 159 9.99 7.90 15.46
C ILE A 159 9.02 7.08 16.30
N THR A 160 9.39 5.83 16.58
CA THR A 160 8.56 4.96 17.41
C THR A 160 9.40 4.09 18.32
N PHE A 161 8.91 3.91 19.53
CA PHE A 161 9.48 3.09 20.59
C PHE A 161 8.45 2.03 20.97
N THR A 162 8.92 0.83 21.25
CA THR A 162 8.07 -0.32 21.61
C THR A 162 8.66 -1.06 22.80
N GLY A 163 7.80 -1.59 23.67
CA GLY A 163 8.16 -2.39 24.83
C GLY A 163 8.36 -1.56 26.10
N LYS A 164 8.83 -2.22 27.18
CA LYS A 164 8.92 -1.62 28.53
C LYS A 164 9.72 -0.31 28.59
N LYS A 165 10.66 -0.11 27.67
CA LYS A 165 11.46 1.11 27.58
C LYS A 165 10.67 2.32 27.08
N ALA A 166 9.58 2.12 26.34
CA ALA A 166 8.75 3.21 25.82
C ALA A 166 8.15 4.07 26.94
N VAL A 167 7.83 3.48 28.10
CA VAL A 167 7.35 4.22 29.28
C VAL A 167 8.44 5.15 29.82
N GLN A 168 9.67 4.64 29.94
CA GLN A 168 10.80 5.42 30.43
C GLN A 168 11.19 6.52 29.43
N ASP A 169 11.23 6.19 28.14
CA ASP A 169 11.53 7.14 27.07
C ASP A 169 10.47 8.26 27.01
N TYR A 170 9.18 7.92 27.19
CA TYR A 170 8.08 8.89 27.30
C TYR A 170 8.30 9.87 28.45
N VAL A 171 8.60 9.37 29.66
CA VAL A 171 8.87 10.22 30.83
C VAL A 171 10.08 11.12 30.58
N THR A 172 11.17 10.59 30.03
CA THR A 172 12.37 11.35 29.69
C THR A 172 12.08 12.48 28.71
N ILE A 173 11.25 12.23 27.69
CA ILE A 173 10.86 13.23 26.71
C ILE A 173 9.99 14.32 27.35
N CYS A 174 8.96 13.93 28.11
CA CYS A 174 8.10 14.91 28.80
C CYS A 174 8.88 15.78 29.79
N GLN A 175 9.90 15.24 30.46
CA GLN A 175 10.78 16.00 31.34
C GLN A 175 11.73 16.92 30.58
N GLY A 176 12.39 16.41 29.53
CA GLY A 176 13.38 17.16 28.75
C GLY A 176 12.78 18.32 27.95
N PHE A 177 11.54 18.18 27.50
CA PHE A 177 10.83 19.21 26.73
C PHE A 177 9.90 20.07 27.60
N GLY A 178 9.86 19.83 28.93
CA GLY A 178 9.02 20.57 29.86
C GLY A 178 7.53 20.22 29.71
N ALA A 179 6.98 19.45 30.65
CA ALA A 179 5.57 19.03 30.61
C ALA A 179 4.56 20.20 30.51
N ALA A 180 4.95 21.40 30.93
CA ALA A 180 4.14 22.62 30.81
C ALA A 180 4.00 23.15 29.36
N GLU A 181 4.94 22.80 28.47
CA GLU A 181 4.89 23.16 27.04
C GLU A 181 3.94 22.27 26.24
N PHE A 182 3.46 21.18 26.84
CA PHE A 182 2.54 20.24 26.21
C PHE A 182 1.11 20.49 26.68
N LYS A 183 0.21 20.70 25.73
CA LYS A 183 -1.21 20.47 25.99
C LYS A 183 -1.42 18.95 26.07
N THR A 184 -1.72 18.44 27.26
CA THR A 184 -1.96 17.01 27.54
C THR A 184 -3.44 16.72 27.50
N TYR A 185 -3.82 15.64 26.81
CA TYR A 185 -5.21 15.21 26.74
C TYR A 185 -5.28 13.74 27.13
N LEU A 186 -5.86 13.53 28.31
CA LEU A 186 -6.17 12.21 28.83
C LEU A 186 -7.57 11.87 28.33
N PRO A 187 -7.77 10.82 27.52
CA PRO A 187 -9.01 10.09 27.59
C PRO A 187 -9.05 9.48 29.00
N GLU A 188 -9.74 10.12 29.95
CA GLU A 188 -10.04 9.50 31.23
C GLU A 188 -10.80 8.21 30.97
N THR A 189 -10.12 7.07 31.02
CA THR A 189 -10.79 5.79 31.20
C THR A 189 -11.02 5.66 32.70
N SER A 190 -12.18 6.11 33.17
CA SER A 190 -12.69 5.93 34.53
C SER A 190 -12.89 4.46 34.94
N CYS A 191 -12.29 3.50 34.23
CA CYS A 191 -12.60 2.08 34.28
C CYS A 191 -11.36 1.18 34.05
N GLY A 192 -10.23 1.45 34.72
CA GLY A 192 -9.11 0.50 34.83
C GLY A 192 -8.53 -0.05 33.52
N GLY A 193 -8.74 0.68 32.41
CA GLY A 193 -8.26 0.32 31.09
C GLY A 193 -6.84 0.85 30.85
N PRO A 194 -6.21 0.46 29.71
CA PRO A 194 -4.91 1.00 29.32
C PRO A 194 -4.95 2.52 29.23
N ILE A 195 -3.93 3.16 29.76
CA ILE A 195 -3.71 4.59 29.69
C ILE A 195 -3.11 4.93 28.31
N ARG A 196 -3.93 5.56 27.49
CA ARG A 196 -3.50 6.18 26.24
C ARG A 196 -3.30 7.67 26.47
N HIS A 197 -2.11 8.19 26.20
CA HIS A 197 -1.81 9.60 26.31
C HIS A 197 -1.56 10.20 24.93
N MET A 198 -2.18 11.36 24.69
CA MET A 198 -1.85 12.21 23.56
C MET A 198 -1.39 13.58 24.07
N MET A 199 -0.26 14.04 23.55
CA MET A 199 0.33 15.33 23.89
C MET A 199 0.74 16.08 22.64
N HIS A 200 0.58 17.39 22.68
CA HIS A 200 0.95 18.28 21.59
C HIS A 200 1.70 19.50 22.12
N CYS A 201 2.80 19.83 21.45
CA CYS A 201 3.50 21.11 21.58
C CYS A 201 3.47 21.84 20.23
N ALA A 202 2.62 22.86 20.10
CA ALA A 202 2.42 23.61 18.86
C ALA A 202 3.68 24.38 18.45
N GLU A 203 4.33 25.04 19.41
CA GLU A 203 5.55 25.81 19.17
C GLU A 203 6.68 24.98 18.55
N LYS A 204 6.72 23.69 18.88
CA LYS A 204 7.73 22.75 18.38
C LYS A 204 7.20 21.86 17.24
N GLY A 205 5.94 22.02 16.83
CA GLY A 205 5.27 21.17 15.84
C GLY A 205 5.41 19.69 16.19
N LEU A 206 5.17 19.33 17.45
CA LEU A 206 5.44 18.00 18.00
C LEU A 206 4.15 17.33 18.47
N LEU A 207 3.89 16.12 17.95
CA LEU A 207 2.79 15.26 18.38
C LEU A 207 3.36 13.99 19.02
N ILE A 208 2.91 13.67 20.23
CA ILE A 208 3.30 12.47 20.97
C ILE A 208 2.03 11.63 21.21
N ARG A 209 2.12 10.35 20.86
CA ARG A 209 1.12 9.33 21.16
C ARG A 209 1.76 8.22 21.97
N PHE A 210 1.22 7.93 23.14
CA PHE A 210 1.70 6.86 24.01
C PHE A 210 0.54 5.93 24.36
N ASP A 211 0.76 4.63 24.24
CA ASP A 211 -0.16 3.57 24.61
C ASP A 211 0.57 2.64 25.59
N ASP A 212 0.05 2.50 26.81
CA ASP A 212 0.67 1.70 27.88
C ASP A 212 0.18 0.25 27.96
N ASN A 213 -0.57 -0.22 26.95
CA ASN A 213 -1.07 -1.59 26.85
C ASN A 213 0.02 -2.66 27.06
N SER A 214 -0.37 -3.94 27.07
CA SER A 214 0.52 -5.11 27.26
C SER A 214 1.82 -5.10 26.44
N SER A 215 1.86 -4.34 25.35
CA SER A 215 3.08 -3.88 24.69
C SER A 215 3.11 -2.35 24.59
N PRO A 216 3.81 -1.63 25.49
CA PRO A 216 3.81 -0.18 25.47
C PRO A 216 4.40 0.36 24.16
N LYS A 217 3.73 1.34 23.55
CA LYS A 217 4.12 1.95 22.27
C LYS A 217 4.13 3.47 22.41
N LEU A 218 5.23 4.09 22.01
CA LEU A 218 5.38 5.54 21.96
C LEU A 218 5.65 5.94 20.51
N GLN A 219 4.85 6.82 19.93
CA GLN A 219 5.08 7.41 18.61
C GLN A 219 5.23 8.92 18.76
N ILE A 220 6.18 9.47 18.03
CA ILE A 220 6.44 10.91 18.04
C ILE A 220 6.59 11.38 16.60
N GLY A 221 5.78 12.35 16.23
CA GLY A 221 5.72 12.96 14.91
C GLY A 221 6.09 14.44 14.98
N SER A 222 6.85 14.91 14.00
CA SER A 222 7.14 16.33 13.82
C SER A 222 7.46 16.64 12.36
N ASP A 223 7.23 17.89 11.96
CA ASP A 223 7.73 18.43 10.69
C ASP A 223 9.12 19.05 10.78
N SER A 224 9.70 19.12 11.99
CA SER A 224 11.04 19.66 12.24
C SER A 224 12.08 18.55 12.43
N ALA A 225 13.02 18.45 11.48
CA ALA A 225 14.16 17.54 11.59
C ALA A 225 15.02 17.82 12.84
N ALA A 226 15.11 19.10 13.26
CA ALA A 226 15.90 19.52 14.41
C ALA A 226 15.31 18.97 15.72
N VAL A 227 13.98 19.05 15.87
CA VAL A 227 13.25 18.52 17.04
C VAL A 227 13.43 17.00 17.13
N ILE A 228 13.28 16.28 16.01
CA ILE A 228 13.50 14.83 15.99
C ILE A 228 14.96 14.46 16.28
N ALA A 229 15.93 15.24 15.80
CA ALA A 229 17.35 15.04 16.10
C ALA A 229 17.68 15.29 17.57
N GLU A 230 17.00 16.22 18.23
CA GLU A 230 17.09 16.44 19.68
C GLU A 230 16.53 15.27 20.47
N ILE A 231 15.33 14.80 20.11
CA ILE A 231 14.73 13.61 20.75
C ILE A 231 15.61 12.37 20.55
N SER A 232 16.15 12.19 19.33
CA SER A 232 17.05 11.07 19.00
C SER A 232 18.38 11.10 19.77
N ARG A 233 18.80 12.27 20.29
CA ARG A 233 19.97 12.39 21.17
C ARG A 233 19.64 12.00 22.61
N SER A 234 18.42 12.30 23.06
CA SER A 234 17.97 12.03 24.43
C SER A 234 17.56 10.58 24.66
N VAL A 235 17.12 9.88 23.61
CA VAL A 235 16.67 8.47 23.68
C VAL A 235 17.14 7.67 22.47
N LYS A 236 17.43 6.37 22.68
CA LYS A 236 17.86 5.47 21.59
C LYS A 236 16.67 5.16 20.67
N THR A 237 16.57 5.86 19.55
CA THR A 237 15.41 5.83 18.64
C THR A 237 15.53 4.78 17.55
N LYS A 238 14.38 4.24 17.13
CA LYS A 238 14.19 3.66 15.79
C LYS A 238 13.37 4.63 14.94
N ARG A 239 13.96 5.16 13.87
CA ARG A 239 13.26 6.03 12.92
C ARG A 239 12.32 5.21 12.06
N ILE A 240 11.12 5.73 11.83
CA ILE A 240 10.10 5.11 10.98
C ILE A 240 9.81 5.96 9.76
N ARG A 241 9.91 7.29 9.83
CA ARG A 241 9.88 8.17 8.63
C ARG A 241 10.96 9.23 8.68
N ASP A 242 11.53 9.52 7.51
CA ASP A 242 12.49 10.60 7.25
C ASP A 242 12.06 11.35 5.99
N ASN A 243 11.77 12.65 6.13
CA ASN A 243 11.26 13.50 5.08
C ASN A 243 10.04 12.92 4.33
N GLY A 244 9.08 12.39 5.09
CA GLY A 244 7.84 11.77 4.59
C GLY A 244 8.00 10.34 4.09
N LYS A 245 9.24 9.87 3.88
CA LYS A 245 9.53 8.50 3.40
C LYS A 245 9.72 7.55 4.55
N LYS A 246 9.17 6.33 4.46
CA LYS A 246 9.38 5.32 5.51
C LYS A 246 10.85 4.87 5.53
N VAL A 247 11.45 4.87 6.71
CA VAL A 247 12.79 4.32 6.92
C VAL A 247 12.65 2.83 7.19
N ILE A 248 13.16 2.02 6.26
CA ILE A 248 13.24 0.57 6.47
C ILE A 248 14.33 0.29 7.50
N ASP A 249 13.99 -0.46 8.54
CA ASP A 249 14.96 -0.91 9.55
C ASP A 249 16.04 -1.78 8.86
N PRO A 250 17.34 -1.46 8.99
CA PRO A 250 18.42 -2.22 8.36
C PRO A 250 18.41 -3.72 8.64
N LYS A 251 17.81 -4.16 9.76
CA LYS A 251 17.65 -5.60 10.05
C LYS A 251 16.73 -6.33 9.06
N TYR A 252 15.90 -5.59 8.33
CA TYR A 252 15.03 -6.13 7.27
C TYR A 252 15.68 -6.04 5.90
N TYR A 253 16.87 -5.45 5.78
CA TYR A 253 17.57 -5.42 4.50
C TYR A 253 17.92 -6.84 4.09
N PHE A 254 18.04 -7.04 2.79
CA PHE A 254 18.67 -8.23 2.28
C PHE A 254 20.16 -8.20 2.65
N GLN A 255 20.63 -9.26 3.34
CA GLN A 255 21.98 -9.34 3.92
C GLN A 255 22.80 -10.50 3.35
N GLY A 256 22.35 -11.13 2.26
CA GLY A 256 23.03 -12.27 1.64
C GLY A 256 23.74 -11.89 0.34
N PRO A 257 24.76 -12.63 -0.10
CA PRO A 257 25.19 -12.55 -1.49
C PRO A 257 24.10 -13.12 -2.39
N LEU A 258 23.93 -12.54 -3.57
CA LEU A 258 23.20 -13.17 -4.64
C LEU A 258 24.13 -14.11 -5.41
N PRO A 259 23.61 -15.23 -5.92
CA PRO A 259 24.39 -16.10 -6.79
C PRO A 259 24.81 -15.37 -8.07
N GLU A 260 26.03 -15.65 -8.53
CA GLU A 260 26.59 -15.02 -9.73
C GLU A 260 26.22 -15.81 -10.99
N GLY A 261 26.23 -17.14 -10.92
CA GLY A 261 25.98 -18.02 -12.06
C GLY A 261 24.50 -18.16 -12.45
N PHE A 262 24.24 -18.34 -13.74
CA PHE A 262 22.88 -18.54 -14.27
C PHE A 262 22.15 -19.72 -13.61
N ALA A 263 22.80 -20.89 -13.53
CA ALA A 263 22.22 -22.09 -12.92
C ALA A 263 21.85 -21.88 -11.44
N GLU A 264 22.70 -21.19 -10.68
CA GLU A 264 22.47 -20.89 -9.27
C GLU A 264 21.32 -19.89 -9.07
N ARG A 265 21.26 -18.85 -9.91
CA ARG A 265 20.14 -17.88 -9.94
C ARG A 265 18.83 -18.57 -10.26
N LEU A 266 18.82 -19.47 -11.24
CA LEU A 266 17.63 -20.22 -11.61
C LEU A 266 17.19 -21.19 -10.51
N ALA A 267 18.13 -21.90 -9.87
CA ALA A 267 17.85 -22.77 -8.73
C ALA A 267 17.28 -22.00 -7.52
N LEU A 268 17.73 -20.76 -7.32
CA LEU A 268 17.18 -19.85 -6.32
C LEU A 268 15.71 -19.49 -6.63
N ILE A 269 15.41 -19.12 -7.89
CA ILE A 269 14.03 -18.86 -8.33
C ILE A 269 13.15 -20.10 -8.19
N TYR A 270 13.63 -21.28 -8.58
CA TYR A 270 12.91 -22.54 -8.36
C TYR A 270 12.57 -22.74 -6.87
N THR A 271 13.54 -22.52 -5.98
CA THR A 271 13.35 -22.66 -4.54
C THR A 271 12.36 -21.63 -3.99
N LEU A 272 12.32 -20.40 -4.55
CA LEU A 272 11.30 -19.40 -4.20
C LEU A 272 9.88 -19.92 -4.48
N TYR A 273 9.65 -20.56 -5.63
CA TYR A 273 8.34 -21.11 -5.99
C TYR A 273 7.97 -22.36 -5.21
N PHE A 274 8.89 -23.32 -5.10
CA PHE A 274 8.53 -24.66 -4.63
C PHE A 274 9.02 -24.98 -3.22
N GLY A 275 9.87 -24.13 -2.63
CA GLY A 275 10.38 -24.27 -1.27
C GLY A 275 11.34 -25.44 -1.05
N LYS A 276 11.79 -26.09 -2.12
CA LYS A 276 12.72 -27.21 -2.14
C LYS A 276 13.69 -27.04 -3.32
N PRO A 277 14.91 -27.58 -3.24
CA PRO A 277 15.82 -27.60 -4.38
C PRO A 277 15.22 -28.40 -5.54
N ALA A 278 15.62 -28.05 -6.77
CA ALA A 278 15.27 -28.83 -7.96
C ALA A 278 16.01 -30.18 -7.89
N ALA A 279 15.35 -31.26 -8.30
CA ALA A 279 15.98 -32.57 -8.38
C ALA A 279 16.71 -32.81 -9.72
N GLY A 280 16.61 -31.87 -10.68
CA GLY A 280 17.11 -32.02 -12.05
C GLY A 280 16.21 -32.92 -12.91
N ALA A 281 15.68 -32.40 -14.01
CA ALA A 281 15.02 -33.19 -15.04
C ALA A 281 16.05 -33.71 -16.04
N GLU A 282 15.90 -34.94 -16.50
CA GLU A 282 16.69 -35.45 -17.61
C GLU A 282 16.22 -34.82 -18.93
N ILE A 283 17.18 -34.39 -19.74
CA ILE A 283 16.91 -33.92 -21.10
C ILE A 283 17.21 -35.07 -22.07
N PRO A 284 16.28 -35.37 -23.01
CA PRO A 284 16.54 -36.36 -24.06
C PRO A 284 17.85 -36.06 -24.79
N ALA A 285 18.72 -37.05 -24.93
CA ALA A 285 20.06 -36.89 -25.51
C ALA A 285 20.06 -36.23 -26.90
N GLN A 286 19.01 -36.48 -27.69
CA GLN A 286 18.80 -35.88 -29.01
C GLN A 286 18.64 -34.36 -28.94
N LEU A 287 18.01 -33.84 -27.89
CA LEU A 287 17.80 -32.41 -27.68
C LEU A 287 19.04 -31.75 -27.08
N THR A 288 19.76 -32.44 -26.20
CA THR A 288 21.00 -31.91 -25.59
C THR A 288 22.04 -31.47 -26.63
N ALA A 289 22.08 -32.12 -27.81
CA ALA A 289 23.01 -31.78 -28.88
C ALA A 289 22.63 -30.52 -29.68
N VAL A 290 21.38 -30.06 -29.57
CA VAL A 290 20.82 -28.99 -30.40
C VAL A 290 20.44 -27.76 -29.57
N LEU A 291 20.08 -27.94 -28.30
CA LEU A 291 19.69 -26.83 -27.43
C LEU A 291 20.90 -26.00 -26.99
N PRO A 292 20.79 -24.66 -26.97
CA PRO A 292 21.72 -23.81 -26.24
C PRO A 292 21.84 -24.25 -24.77
N GLU A 293 23.05 -24.14 -24.21
CA GLU A 293 23.38 -24.61 -22.85
C GLU A 293 22.41 -24.05 -21.79
N SER A 294 22.12 -22.75 -21.84
CA SER A 294 21.24 -22.07 -20.89
C SER A 294 19.79 -22.55 -20.99
N LEU A 295 19.32 -22.87 -22.19
CA LEU A 295 17.99 -23.43 -22.40
C LEU A 295 17.90 -24.88 -21.87
N ALA A 296 18.97 -25.67 -22.07
CA ALA A 296 19.07 -27.00 -21.47
C ALA A 296 19.06 -26.91 -19.93
N LEU A 297 19.90 -26.07 -19.33
CA LEU A 297 19.90 -25.84 -17.88
C LEU A 297 18.52 -25.39 -17.36
N PHE A 298 17.82 -24.55 -18.13
CA PHE A 298 16.47 -24.11 -17.79
C PHE A 298 15.49 -25.28 -17.70
N TYR A 299 15.45 -26.15 -18.72
CA TYR A 299 14.57 -27.32 -18.69
C TYR A 299 14.98 -28.32 -17.60
N GLN A 300 16.27 -28.50 -17.33
CA GLN A 300 16.75 -29.36 -16.23
C GLN A 300 16.23 -28.87 -14.88
N ILE A 301 16.27 -27.56 -14.61
CA ILE A 301 15.89 -27.02 -13.30
C ILE A 301 14.37 -26.85 -13.19
N MET A 302 13.71 -26.26 -14.19
CA MET A 302 12.29 -25.88 -14.11
C MET A 302 11.33 -26.95 -14.64
N GLY A 303 11.79 -27.84 -15.52
CA GLY A 303 10.96 -28.81 -16.25
C GLY A 303 10.26 -29.86 -15.39
N GLN A 304 10.62 -29.99 -14.11
CA GLN A 304 9.96 -30.90 -13.17
C GLN A 304 8.56 -30.45 -12.72
N LYS A 305 8.18 -29.20 -12.99
CA LYS A 305 6.94 -28.60 -12.49
C LYS A 305 6.04 -28.16 -13.64
N PRO A 306 5.11 -29.03 -14.10
CA PRO A 306 4.20 -28.70 -15.20
C PRO A 306 3.39 -27.41 -14.95
N SER A 307 3.04 -27.12 -13.69
CA SER A 307 2.33 -25.88 -13.31
C SER A 307 3.13 -24.61 -13.61
N PHE A 308 4.47 -24.69 -13.64
CA PHE A 308 5.33 -23.56 -14.01
C PHE A 308 5.27 -23.24 -15.50
N PHE A 309 4.92 -24.22 -16.33
CA PHE A 309 4.92 -24.09 -17.79
C PHE A 309 3.55 -23.63 -18.29
N ALA A 310 2.59 -23.40 -17.39
CA ALA A 310 1.20 -23.18 -17.73
C ALA A 310 0.78 -21.70 -17.72
N ALA A 311 1.39 -20.82 -16.94
CA ALA A 311 0.92 -19.42 -16.84
C ALA A 311 1.94 -18.46 -16.19
N PRO A 312 2.11 -17.24 -16.74
CA PRO A 312 1.22 -16.59 -17.72
C PRO A 312 1.58 -16.87 -19.17
N TYR A 313 2.81 -17.31 -19.45
CA TYR A 313 3.19 -17.85 -20.77
C TYR A 313 3.17 -19.37 -20.71
N LYS A 314 2.55 -19.99 -21.71
CA LYS A 314 2.62 -21.42 -21.94
C LYS A 314 4.00 -21.75 -22.52
N ILE A 315 4.88 -22.27 -21.67
CA ILE A 315 6.23 -22.68 -22.06
C ILE A 315 6.14 -24.08 -22.67
N THR A 316 6.65 -24.24 -23.88
CA THR A 316 6.69 -25.53 -24.58
C THR A 316 7.54 -26.51 -23.78
N PRO A 317 6.99 -27.66 -23.32
CA PRO A 317 7.77 -28.70 -22.68
C PRO A 317 8.92 -29.16 -23.56
N CYS A 318 10.07 -29.49 -22.95
CA CYS A 318 11.30 -29.84 -23.68
C CYS A 318 11.08 -30.94 -24.74
N ASN A 319 10.33 -32.00 -24.38
CA ASN A 319 10.02 -33.12 -25.28
C ASN A 319 9.04 -32.79 -26.42
N LEU A 320 8.43 -31.60 -26.40
CA LEU A 320 7.49 -31.10 -27.42
C LEU A 320 8.09 -29.95 -28.23
N LEU A 321 9.33 -29.54 -27.95
CA LEU A 321 9.99 -28.46 -28.65
C LEU A 321 10.40 -28.94 -30.05
N ASP A 322 9.86 -28.30 -31.09
CA ASP A 322 10.25 -28.57 -32.47
C ASP A 322 11.66 -27.98 -32.72
N THR A 323 12.60 -28.87 -33.03
CA THR A 323 14.01 -28.54 -33.28
C THR A 323 14.42 -28.83 -34.73
N SER A 324 13.46 -29.12 -35.60
CA SER A 324 13.73 -29.39 -37.02
C SER A 324 14.08 -28.13 -37.82
N GLY A 325 13.63 -26.96 -37.36
CA GLY A 325 13.91 -25.65 -37.94
C GLY A 325 15.04 -24.90 -37.23
N ALA A 326 15.41 -23.72 -37.76
CA ALA A 326 16.36 -22.82 -37.12
C ALA A 326 15.79 -22.16 -35.85
N TYR A 327 14.47 -21.93 -35.83
CA TYR A 327 13.75 -21.29 -34.74
C TYR A 327 12.79 -22.28 -34.10
N ALA A 328 12.72 -22.25 -32.77
CA ALA A 328 11.76 -23.03 -31.99
C ALA A 328 10.78 -22.12 -31.23
N ASP A 329 9.48 -22.42 -31.32
CA ASP A 329 8.44 -21.77 -30.52
C ASP A 329 8.57 -22.22 -29.05
N PHE A 330 9.08 -21.32 -28.21
CA PHE A 330 9.47 -21.65 -26.84
C PHE A 330 8.42 -21.28 -25.80
N ALA A 331 7.84 -20.08 -25.89
CA ALA A 331 6.86 -19.60 -24.92
C ALA A 331 5.76 -18.79 -25.62
N VAL A 332 4.51 -19.15 -25.41
CA VAL A 332 3.35 -18.53 -26.08
C VAL A 332 2.41 -17.94 -25.04
N GLU A 333 1.93 -16.73 -25.25
CA GLU A 333 0.90 -16.14 -24.40
C GLU A 333 -0.39 -16.98 -24.45
N GLU A 334 -1.19 -16.97 -23.39
CA GLU A 334 -2.40 -17.79 -23.28
C GLU A 334 -3.40 -17.59 -24.44
N GLN A 335 -3.47 -16.38 -25.00
CA GLN A 335 -4.34 -16.04 -26.13
C GLN A 335 -3.76 -16.43 -27.50
N GLY A 336 -2.51 -16.87 -27.55
CA GLY A 336 -1.85 -17.31 -28.79
C GLY A 336 -1.46 -16.19 -29.76
N VAL A 337 -1.62 -14.93 -29.38
CA VAL A 337 -1.31 -13.75 -30.23
C VAL A 337 0.18 -13.41 -30.21
N CYS A 338 0.83 -13.60 -29.06
CA CYS A 338 2.23 -13.27 -28.87
C CYS A 338 3.03 -14.52 -28.50
N ALA A 339 4.24 -14.65 -29.05
CA ALA A 339 5.14 -15.77 -28.75
C ALA A 339 6.60 -15.32 -28.70
N TYR A 340 7.40 -16.07 -27.96
CA TYR A 340 8.86 -16.00 -27.99
C TYR A 340 9.41 -17.20 -28.75
N GLN A 341 10.22 -16.91 -29.75
CA GLN A 341 10.99 -17.88 -30.52
C GLN A 341 12.46 -17.82 -30.14
N ILE A 342 13.13 -18.97 -30.13
CA ILE A 342 14.57 -19.06 -29.90
C ILE A 342 15.24 -19.53 -31.18
N ASP A 343 16.24 -18.81 -31.66
CA ASP A 343 17.18 -19.32 -32.65
C ASP A 343 18.11 -20.33 -31.97
N LEU A 344 17.96 -21.61 -32.31
CA LEU A 344 18.69 -22.70 -31.67
C LEU A 344 20.20 -22.63 -31.93
N LYS A 345 20.62 -21.94 -32.99
CA LYS A 345 22.03 -21.81 -33.36
C LYS A 345 22.73 -20.68 -32.61
N SER A 346 22.10 -19.50 -32.55
CA SER A 346 22.70 -18.33 -31.91
C SER A 346 22.33 -18.19 -30.43
N GLY A 347 21.24 -18.82 -30.00
CA GLY A 347 20.64 -18.60 -28.68
C GLY A 347 19.87 -17.26 -28.59
N ASP A 348 19.74 -16.51 -29.69
CA ASP A 348 18.99 -15.26 -29.71
C ASP A 348 17.49 -15.52 -29.55
N VAL A 349 16.83 -14.64 -28.79
CA VAL A 349 15.39 -14.69 -28.55
C VAL A 349 14.70 -13.63 -29.38
N TYR A 350 13.60 -14.01 -30.01
CA TYR A 350 12.77 -13.15 -30.84
C TYR A 350 11.35 -13.09 -30.27
N TYR A 351 10.82 -11.89 -30.15
CA TYR A 351 9.41 -11.67 -29.87
C TYR A 351 8.64 -11.63 -31.19
N LYS A 352 7.59 -12.44 -31.27
CA LYS A 352 6.73 -12.61 -32.44
C LYS A 352 5.30 -12.22 -32.08
N SER A 353 4.74 -11.31 -32.85
CA SER A 353 3.32 -10.96 -32.86
C SER A 353 2.83 -10.87 -34.31
N ASP A 354 1.54 -10.59 -34.52
CA ASP A 354 0.99 -10.34 -35.85
C ASP A 354 1.66 -9.14 -36.57
N ALA A 355 2.24 -8.20 -35.80
CA ALA A 355 2.81 -6.96 -36.32
C ALA A 355 4.35 -6.90 -36.27
N SER A 356 4.99 -7.75 -35.47
CA SER A 356 6.42 -7.62 -35.16
C SER A 356 7.13 -8.97 -35.10
N PHE A 357 8.36 -9.00 -35.61
CA PHE A 357 9.32 -10.07 -35.36
C PHE A 357 10.66 -9.44 -35.03
N GLU A 358 10.91 -9.25 -33.74
CA GLU A 358 12.01 -8.42 -33.26
C GLU A 358 12.88 -9.20 -32.29
N LYS A 359 14.19 -9.01 -32.42
CA LYS A 359 15.15 -9.58 -31.49
C LYS A 359 14.98 -8.89 -30.13
N VAL A 360 14.79 -9.70 -29.08
CA VAL A 360 14.76 -9.23 -27.70
C VAL A 360 16.16 -8.75 -27.33
N PRO A 361 16.35 -7.52 -26.81
CA PRO A 361 17.67 -6.96 -26.52
C PRO A 361 18.24 -7.50 -25.20
N MET A 362 18.27 -8.84 -25.03
CA MET A 362 18.75 -9.53 -23.84
C MET A 362 19.48 -10.81 -24.22
N SER A 363 20.47 -11.23 -23.42
CA SER A 363 21.04 -12.57 -23.56
C SER A 363 20.02 -13.65 -23.20
N LEU A 364 20.22 -14.88 -23.68
CA LEU A 364 19.36 -16.00 -23.36
C LEU A 364 19.22 -16.22 -21.84
N ASP A 365 20.33 -16.18 -21.09
CA ASP A 365 20.33 -16.32 -19.63
C ASP A 365 19.46 -15.26 -18.96
N ALA A 366 19.64 -13.99 -19.35
CA ALA A 366 18.89 -12.88 -18.80
C ALA A 366 17.40 -13.00 -19.14
N PHE A 367 17.08 -13.38 -20.38
CA PHE A 367 15.71 -13.61 -20.81
C PHE A 367 15.05 -14.75 -20.04
N LEU A 368 15.73 -15.89 -19.86
CA LEU A 368 15.19 -17.04 -19.11
C LEU A 368 14.97 -16.72 -17.63
N LEU A 369 15.84 -15.91 -17.01
CA LEU A 369 15.62 -15.39 -15.65
C LEU A 369 14.40 -14.45 -15.61
N TYR A 370 14.29 -13.54 -16.58
CA TYR A 370 13.16 -12.61 -16.68
C TYR A 370 11.83 -13.33 -16.90
N LEU A 371 11.77 -14.26 -17.85
CA LEU A 371 10.62 -15.14 -18.07
C LEU A 371 10.29 -15.90 -16.79
N SER A 372 11.30 -16.39 -16.07
CA SER A 372 11.07 -17.09 -14.82
C SER A 372 10.47 -16.21 -13.74
N ALA A 373 10.79 -14.91 -13.70
CA ALA A 373 10.15 -13.95 -12.82
C ALA A 373 8.71 -13.63 -13.25
N LEU A 374 8.46 -13.48 -14.56
CA LEU A 374 7.11 -13.29 -15.11
C LEU A 374 6.16 -14.43 -14.74
N GLN A 375 6.64 -15.67 -14.75
CA GLN A 375 5.89 -16.86 -14.33
C GLN A 375 5.39 -16.77 -12.88
N ALA A 376 5.94 -15.89 -12.03
CA ALA A 376 5.42 -15.68 -10.69
C ALA A 376 3.95 -15.23 -10.68
N ALA A 377 3.52 -14.48 -11.71
CA ALA A 377 2.16 -14.00 -11.85
C ALA A 377 1.12 -15.13 -12.08
N GLY A 378 1.54 -16.30 -12.55
CA GLY A 378 0.66 -17.47 -12.66
C GLY A 378 0.91 -18.55 -11.61
N VAL A 379 2.12 -18.57 -11.02
CA VAL A 379 2.56 -19.64 -10.12
C VAL A 379 2.37 -19.30 -8.64
N MET A 380 2.51 -18.03 -8.26
CA MET A 380 2.42 -17.61 -6.86
C MET A 380 1.02 -17.15 -6.47
N PRO A 381 0.51 -17.57 -5.30
CA PRO A 381 -0.88 -17.36 -4.92
C PRO A 381 -1.19 -15.95 -4.38
N ALA A 382 -0.19 -15.11 -4.13
CA ALA A 382 -0.39 -13.76 -3.66
C ALA A 382 0.44 -12.79 -4.48
N GLN A 383 -0.20 -11.77 -5.01
CA GLN A 383 0.40 -10.81 -5.93
C GLN A 383 -0.05 -9.41 -5.58
N ALA A 384 0.83 -8.45 -5.79
CA ALA A 384 0.51 -7.05 -5.64
C ALA A 384 1.38 -6.19 -6.55
N PHE A 385 0.83 -5.08 -7.02
CA PHE A 385 1.63 -4.03 -7.62
C PHE A 385 2.21 -3.11 -6.56
N LEU A 386 3.47 -2.74 -6.76
CA LEU A 386 4.18 -1.73 -5.98
C LEU A 386 4.45 -0.52 -6.88
N ALA A 387 4.40 0.66 -6.30
CA ALA A 387 4.91 1.86 -6.94
C ALA A 387 6.42 1.70 -7.21
N LYS A 388 6.89 2.26 -8.33
CA LYS A 388 8.31 2.29 -8.71
C LYS A 388 9.07 3.32 -7.86
N ASP A 389 9.15 3.05 -6.56
CA ASP A 389 9.92 3.83 -5.57
C ASP A 389 11.11 2.99 -5.11
N ASP A 390 12.33 3.50 -5.21
CA ASP A 390 13.54 2.79 -4.77
C ASP A 390 13.55 2.43 -3.28
N ALA A 391 12.61 2.95 -2.48
CA ALA A 391 12.45 2.62 -1.07
C ALA A 391 12.36 1.11 -0.80
N PHE A 392 11.80 0.28 -1.69
CA PHE A 392 11.77 -1.19 -1.47
C PHE A 392 13.12 -1.85 -1.69
N LYS A 393 14.00 -1.30 -2.52
CA LYS A 393 15.21 -1.99 -3.01
C LYS A 393 16.07 -2.58 -1.89
N PRO A 394 16.30 -1.91 -0.74
CA PRO A 394 17.08 -2.48 0.36
C PRO A 394 16.49 -3.78 0.93
N PHE A 395 15.18 -4.02 0.78
CA PHE A 395 14.51 -5.24 1.24
C PHE A 395 14.78 -6.45 0.34
N PHE A 396 15.29 -6.25 -0.87
CA PHE A 396 15.50 -7.29 -1.86
C PHE A 396 16.98 -7.40 -2.26
N GLY A 397 17.38 -8.59 -2.69
CA GLY A 397 18.53 -8.72 -3.57
C GLY A 397 18.13 -8.36 -5.00
N CYS A 398 18.97 -7.61 -5.71
CA CYS A 398 18.76 -7.24 -7.11
C CYS A 398 19.60 -8.10 -8.06
N MET A 399 18.94 -8.79 -8.99
CA MET A 399 19.57 -9.50 -10.11
C MET A 399 19.34 -8.69 -11.40
N PRO A 400 20.39 -8.09 -11.98
CA PRO A 400 20.27 -7.40 -13.27
C PRO A 400 20.06 -8.42 -14.40
N VAL A 401 19.10 -8.13 -15.27
CA VAL A 401 18.77 -8.90 -16.47
C VAL A 401 18.59 -7.93 -17.65
N GLY A 402 19.68 -7.65 -18.37
CA GLY A 402 19.69 -6.60 -19.38
C GLY A 402 19.42 -5.22 -18.75
N ASP A 403 18.50 -4.46 -19.34
CA ASP A 403 18.05 -3.16 -18.82
C ASP A 403 16.97 -3.27 -17.72
N GLN A 404 16.66 -4.49 -17.29
CA GLN A 404 15.64 -4.79 -16.29
C GLN A 404 16.26 -5.36 -15.02
N GLU A 405 15.51 -5.32 -13.91
CA GLU A 405 15.93 -5.85 -12.62
C GLU A 405 14.89 -6.86 -12.10
N ILE A 406 15.38 -7.99 -11.58
CA ILE A 406 14.59 -8.94 -10.80
C ILE A 406 14.98 -8.78 -9.34
N TYR A 407 14.00 -8.51 -8.50
CA TYR A 407 14.16 -8.35 -7.07
C TYR A 407 13.72 -9.63 -6.36
N ILE A 408 14.54 -10.15 -5.45
CA ILE A 408 14.18 -11.35 -4.70
C ILE A 408 14.40 -11.18 -3.21
N ASN A 409 13.52 -11.80 -2.41
CA ASN A 409 13.73 -11.99 -0.99
C ASN A 409 13.56 -13.48 -0.66
N PRO A 410 14.65 -14.26 -0.68
CA PRO A 410 14.64 -15.70 -0.40
C PRO A 410 14.03 -16.06 0.96
N LYS A 411 14.35 -15.27 2.00
CA LYS A 411 13.87 -15.48 3.36
C LYS A 411 12.36 -15.34 3.48
N ARG A 412 11.76 -14.45 2.69
CA ARG A 412 10.32 -14.19 2.65
C ARG A 412 9.60 -14.92 1.51
N ARG A 413 10.34 -15.57 0.62
CA ARG A 413 9.84 -16.20 -0.61
C ARG A 413 9.02 -15.24 -1.46
N ILE A 414 9.62 -14.08 -1.74
CA ILE A 414 9.06 -13.03 -2.59
C ILE A 414 9.98 -12.87 -3.80
N ILE A 415 9.37 -12.72 -4.97
CA ILE A 415 10.03 -12.28 -6.20
C ILE A 415 9.26 -11.08 -6.75
N ALA A 416 9.97 -10.11 -7.29
CA ALA A 416 9.37 -8.96 -7.92
C ALA A 416 10.15 -8.54 -9.16
N PHE A 417 9.49 -7.92 -10.11
CA PHE A 417 10.09 -7.49 -11.38
C PHE A 417 9.33 -6.28 -11.94
N ALA A 418 9.97 -5.54 -12.83
CA ALA A 418 9.35 -4.40 -13.48
C ALA A 418 8.27 -4.84 -14.49
N TYR A 419 7.08 -4.27 -14.36
CA TYR A 419 5.94 -4.49 -15.26
C TYR A 419 5.36 -3.12 -15.67
N GLY A 420 5.85 -2.59 -16.79
CA GLY A 420 5.57 -1.22 -17.22
C GLY A 420 6.07 -0.19 -16.20
N GLU A 421 5.17 0.70 -15.76
CA GLU A 421 5.45 1.75 -14.77
C GLU A 421 5.34 1.27 -13.31
N LYS A 422 5.02 -0.01 -13.10
CA LYS A 422 4.86 -0.61 -11.76
C LYS A 422 5.85 -1.76 -11.57
N ILE A 423 5.91 -2.24 -10.33
CA ILE A 423 6.65 -3.45 -9.98
C ILE A 423 5.63 -4.48 -9.53
N LEU A 424 5.60 -5.63 -10.21
CA LEU A 424 4.78 -6.74 -9.76
C LEU A 424 5.57 -7.52 -8.71
N ALA A 425 5.05 -7.62 -7.49
CA ALA A 425 5.58 -8.46 -6.43
C ALA A 425 4.68 -9.67 -6.23
N ALA A 426 5.28 -10.85 -6.24
CA ALA A 426 4.61 -12.12 -6.08
C ALA A 426 5.22 -12.89 -4.90
N ALA A 427 4.38 -13.53 -4.12
CA ALA A 427 4.78 -14.23 -2.91
C ALA A 427 4.02 -15.54 -2.68
N ARG A 428 4.61 -16.41 -1.85
CA ARG A 428 4.00 -17.70 -1.46
C ARG A 428 2.64 -17.57 -0.77
N ASN A 429 2.34 -16.43 -0.13
CA ASN A 429 1.05 -16.16 0.52
C ASN A 429 0.87 -14.67 0.83
N ALA A 430 -0.37 -14.26 1.13
CA ALA A 430 -0.71 -12.88 1.47
C ALA A 430 0.07 -12.37 2.68
N GLN A 431 0.34 -13.22 3.68
CA GLN A 431 1.11 -12.83 4.87
C GLN A 431 2.54 -12.37 4.53
N ALA A 432 3.15 -12.89 3.47
CA ALA A 432 4.47 -12.45 3.02
C ALA A 432 4.42 -11.03 2.43
N LEU A 433 3.39 -10.71 1.65
CA LEU A 433 3.16 -9.35 1.12
C LEU A 433 2.75 -8.36 2.22
N GLN A 434 1.90 -8.79 3.17
CA GLN A 434 1.58 -7.97 4.35
C GLN A 434 2.84 -7.61 5.15
N LYS A 435 3.76 -8.57 5.34
CA LYS A 435 5.04 -8.30 6.00
C LYS A 435 5.93 -7.36 5.18
N LEU A 436 5.86 -7.40 3.85
CA LEU A 436 6.55 -6.45 2.98
C LEU A 436 6.00 -5.03 3.20
N GLU A 437 4.67 -4.87 3.22
CA GLU A 437 3.99 -3.60 3.53
C GLU A 437 4.37 -3.07 4.92
N GLU A 438 4.28 -3.91 5.95
CA GLU A 438 4.62 -3.55 7.33
C GLU A 438 6.09 -3.13 7.48
N GLN A 439 7.01 -3.80 6.77
CA GLN A 439 8.46 -3.59 6.92
C GLN A 439 9.00 -2.51 5.99
N CYS A 440 8.42 -2.34 4.80
CA CYS A 440 8.86 -1.42 3.77
C CYS A 440 8.01 -0.15 3.67
N GLY A 441 6.75 -0.18 4.13
CA GLY A 441 5.84 0.97 4.09
C GLY A 441 5.23 1.27 2.75
N LEU A 442 5.30 0.31 1.85
CA LEU A 442 4.71 0.41 0.54
C LEU A 442 3.32 -0.16 0.67
N ALA A 443 2.33 0.61 0.25
CA ALA A 443 0.96 0.14 0.11
C ALA A 443 0.91 -0.73 -1.15
N PRO A 444 0.84 -2.07 -1.04
CA PRO A 444 0.72 -2.94 -2.19
C PRO A 444 -0.71 -2.82 -2.72
N GLU A 445 -0.85 -2.70 -4.03
CA GLU A 445 -2.14 -2.86 -4.70
C GLU A 445 -2.33 -4.35 -4.97
N TYR A 446 -2.99 -5.06 -4.05
CA TYR A 446 -3.25 -6.49 -4.16
C TYR A 446 -4.11 -6.81 -5.40
N ILE A 447 -3.77 -7.90 -6.10
CA ILE A 447 -4.42 -8.37 -7.34
C ILE A 447 -5.37 -9.52 -7.06
#